data_AF-A0A2Z2K7V8-F1
#
_entry.id   AF-A0A2Z2K7V8-F1
#
_cell.length_a   1.000
_cell.length_b   1.000
_cell.length_c   1.000
_cell.angle_alpha   90.00
_cell.angle_beta   90.00
_cell.angle_gamma   90.00
#
_symmetry.space_group_name_H-M   'P 1'
#
loop_
_entity.id
_entity.type
_entity.pdbx_description
1 polymer ?
#
loop_
_entity_poly.entity_id
_entity_poly.type
_entity_poly.pdbx_seq_one_letter_code
_entity_poly.pdbx_strand_id
1 'polypeptide(L)'
;MSFFKKNKQEYNSLAEDIRLYKIPLERAEEIIKSFKDKWIYVKFISNIYSKYNDDSSQSGIYSKFKVKDIYFDASTIRIYGFEDSDRLFLSKTNLVQTECSIELDEVKLIYKEKDIFIEIYIKMYLPNMDRRLHEIEDSKNHLIITEGKTDWKHLKNALFKLKAEGEFKQLDIDFFEYENEVQMGNDVLKRICSYQSLFENEKLKIFIFDSDDKKINNEHRGRDYICHGNNVYSLVLPIPKHREATPLISIENFYQDSEIKTEDLDQRRLYLANEFDFTTGKHSILEDVYTPLVNDKMEINHIIDNRVFKINDKIIYKEDIFSNENKENIALSKNRFATYILDGIRPFDTISVQSFGLVFDIIVSIFNDYYHQDKKHAVGEEISPGIYLEKPDNHFEVLSIHGSCSKKVALQIREATHVSYGMKLSNDKMSVILSLQFQNEEIECSIQISEKLLNFLYKKAQNKFNRIELHICDEDKNYISHKEIMNDDLCVVLIKGIFSELNN
;
A
#
# COMPACT_ATOMS: atom_id res chain seq x y z
N MET A 1 -48.81 8.05 -46.20
CA MET A 1 -48.23 7.28 -45.07
C MET A 1 -46.81 6.86 -45.42
N SER A 2 -45.88 7.80 -45.40
CA SER A 2 -44.44 7.54 -45.50
C SER A 2 -43.75 8.57 -44.61
N PHE A 3 -42.57 8.20 -44.11
CA PHE A 3 -41.66 8.95 -43.22
C PHE A 3 -41.93 8.79 -41.73
N PHE A 4 -41.37 7.73 -41.15
CA PHE A 4 -40.13 7.82 -40.36
C PHE A 4 -39.55 6.40 -40.17
N LYS A 5 -38.68 5.97 -41.09
CA LYS A 5 -37.69 4.91 -40.78
C LYS A 5 -36.74 5.52 -39.75
N LYS A 6 -36.85 5.11 -38.48
CA LYS A 6 -35.77 5.33 -37.50
C LYS A 6 -34.55 4.56 -38.02
N ASN A 7 -33.56 5.28 -38.57
CA ASN A 7 -32.22 4.74 -38.76
C ASN A 7 -31.67 4.37 -37.38
N LYS A 8 -31.76 3.09 -37.01
CA LYS A 8 -31.07 2.55 -35.83
C LYS A 8 -29.61 2.46 -36.24
N GLN A 9 -28.81 3.42 -35.79
CA GLN A 9 -27.38 3.42 -36.03
C GLN A 9 -26.78 2.13 -35.44
N GLU A 10 -25.99 1.41 -36.23
CA GLU A 10 -25.34 0.18 -35.79
C GLU A 10 -24.27 0.52 -34.73
N TYR A 11 -24.12 -0.33 -33.72
CA TYR A 11 -23.09 -0.13 -32.70
C TYR A 11 -21.70 -0.21 -33.35
N ASN A 12 -20.76 0.63 -32.91
CA ASN A 12 -19.41 0.73 -33.48
C ASN A 12 -19.35 1.20 -34.95
N SER A 13 -20.35 1.95 -35.42
CA SER A 13 -20.40 2.46 -36.81
C SER A 13 -19.69 3.80 -37.05
N LEU A 14 -19.15 4.47 -36.02
CA LEU A 14 -18.48 5.77 -36.17
C LEU A 14 -17.01 5.56 -36.60
N ALA A 15 -16.31 6.62 -37.01
CA ALA A 15 -14.85 6.53 -37.20
C ALA A 15 -14.17 6.22 -35.85
N GLU A 16 -13.08 5.46 -35.87
CA GLU A 16 -12.26 5.19 -34.67
C GLU A 16 -11.30 6.36 -34.39
N ASP A 17 -10.93 6.54 -33.13
CA ASP A 17 -9.79 7.39 -32.76
C ASP A 17 -8.51 6.77 -33.31
N ILE A 18 -7.63 7.57 -33.90
CA ILE A 18 -6.38 7.10 -34.53
C ILE A 18 -5.44 6.36 -33.56
N ARG A 19 -5.65 6.50 -32.24
CA ARG A 19 -4.84 5.89 -31.18
C ARG A 19 -5.48 4.63 -30.59
N LEU A 20 -6.75 4.38 -30.87
CA LEU A 20 -7.54 3.33 -30.24
C LEU A 20 -8.11 2.39 -31.32
N TYR A 21 -8.56 1.21 -30.91
CA TYR A 21 -9.30 0.30 -31.79
C TYR A 21 -10.65 -0.05 -31.19
N LYS A 22 -11.63 -0.29 -32.06
CA LYS A 22 -12.99 -0.63 -31.65
C LYS A 22 -13.06 -2.00 -30.98
N ILE A 23 -13.85 -2.08 -29.92
CA ILE A 23 -14.12 -3.33 -29.20
C ILE A 23 -15.62 -3.48 -28.91
N PRO A 24 -16.14 -4.69 -28.69
CA PRO A 24 -17.48 -4.89 -28.14
C PRO A 24 -17.63 -4.28 -26.74
N LEU A 25 -18.85 -3.92 -26.36
CA LEU A 25 -19.13 -3.35 -25.04
C LEU A 25 -18.70 -4.31 -23.92
N GLU A 26 -18.98 -5.60 -24.06
CA GLU A 26 -18.63 -6.62 -23.08
C GLU A 26 -17.13 -6.66 -22.82
N ARG A 27 -16.33 -6.52 -23.88
CA ARG A 27 -14.87 -6.45 -23.78
C ARG A 27 -14.41 -5.17 -23.09
N ALA A 28 -15.08 -4.04 -23.35
CA ALA A 28 -14.80 -2.79 -22.66
C ALA A 28 -15.09 -2.90 -21.15
N GLU A 29 -16.18 -3.59 -20.78
CA GLU A 29 -16.51 -3.84 -19.38
C GLU A 29 -15.47 -4.72 -18.67
N GLU A 30 -14.97 -5.77 -19.33
CA GLU A 30 -13.87 -6.60 -18.81
C GLU A 30 -12.59 -5.80 -18.55
N ILE A 31 -12.25 -4.88 -19.46
CA ILE A 31 -11.08 -4.02 -19.32
C ILE A 31 -11.31 -3.03 -18.18
N ILE A 32 -12.47 -2.37 -18.11
CA ILE A 32 -12.77 -1.46 -16.99
C ILE A 32 -12.74 -2.20 -15.65
N LYS A 33 -13.15 -3.48 -15.57
CA LYS A 33 -13.03 -4.28 -14.33
C LYS A 33 -11.59 -4.41 -13.85
N SER A 34 -10.60 -4.46 -14.74
CA SER A 34 -9.19 -4.55 -14.35
C SER A 34 -8.66 -3.26 -13.71
N PHE A 35 -9.40 -2.15 -13.81
CA PHE A 35 -9.02 -0.86 -13.21
C PHE A 35 -9.31 -0.79 -11.71
N LYS A 36 -9.85 -1.86 -11.10
CA LYS A 36 -10.04 -1.92 -9.65
C LYS A 36 -8.70 -1.70 -8.92
N ASP A 37 -8.73 -0.90 -7.86
CA ASP A 37 -7.57 -0.49 -7.06
C ASP A 37 -6.53 0.35 -7.83
N LYS A 38 -6.84 0.75 -9.07
CA LYS A 38 -6.02 1.65 -9.90
C LYS A 38 -6.57 3.06 -9.88
N TRP A 39 -5.68 4.02 -10.13
CA TRP A 39 -6.07 5.41 -10.34
C TRP A 39 -6.58 5.61 -11.76
N ILE A 40 -7.73 6.28 -11.90
CA ILE A 40 -8.32 6.58 -13.19
C ILE A 40 -8.52 8.08 -13.39
N TYR A 41 -8.26 8.50 -14.63
CA TYR A 41 -8.55 9.81 -15.15
C TYR A 41 -9.75 9.66 -16.07
N VAL A 42 -10.83 10.33 -15.69
CA VAL A 42 -12.07 10.36 -16.47
C VAL A 42 -12.19 11.70 -17.16
N LYS A 43 -12.24 11.69 -18.49
CA LYS A 43 -12.42 12.88 -19.31
C LYS A 43 -13.74 12.77 -20.08
N PHE A 44 -14.62 13.74 -19.86
CA PHE A 44 -15.82 13.96 -20.67
C PHE A 44 -15.55 15.04 -21.70
N ILE A 45 -15.94 14.82 -22.95
CA ILE A 45 -15.92 15.82 -24.01
C ILE A 45 -17.29 15.83 -24.68
N SER A 46 -18.02 16.93 -24.54
CA SER A 46 -19.25 17.17 -25.30
C SER A 46 -18.92 17.93 -26.57
N ASN A 47 -19.21 17.32 -27.71
CA ASN A 47 -19.11 17.96 -29.03
C ASN A 47 -20.51 18.39 -29.47
N ILE A 48 -20.74 19.71 -29.51
CA ILE A 48 -22.00 20.29 -29.98
C ILE A 48 -21.80 20.76 -31.42
N TYR A 49 -22.52 20.15 -32.35
CA TYR A 49 -22.59 20.59 -33.74
C TYR A 49 -23.78 21.51 -33.96
N SER A 50 -23.54 22.78 -34.28
CA SER A 50 -24.60 23.71 -34.68
C SER A 50 -24.92 23.54 -36.16
N LYS A 51 -26.16 23.12 -36.48
CA LYS A 51 -26.64 23.04 -37.88
C LYS A 51 -26.78 24.41 -38.57
N TYR A 52 -26.68 25.51 -37.84
CA TYR A 52 -26.97 26.85 -38.37
C TYR A 52 -25.72 27.64 -38.78
N ASN A 53 -24.55 27.36 -38.18
CA ASN A 53 -23.34 28.20 -38.36
C ASN A 53 -22.05 27.42 -38.69
N ASP A 54 -22.09 26.09 -38.88
CA ASP A 54 -20.88 25.23 -38.99
C ASP A 54 -19.88 25.38 -37.83
N ASP A 55 -20.27 26.03 -36.72
CA ASP A 55 -19.47 26.15 -35.52
C ASP A 55 -19.55 24.86 -34.68
N SER A 56 -18.38 24.28 -34.38
CA SER A 56 -18.21 23.23 -33.38
C SER A 56 -17.70 23.83 -32.07
N SER A 57 -18.39 23.57 -30.97
CA SER A 57 -17.92 23.92 -29.62
C SER A 57 -17.65 22.65 -28.81
N GLN A 58 -16.55 22.68 -28.04
CA GLN A 58 -16.16 21.59 -27.15
C GLN A 58 -16.23 22.07 -25.70
N SER A 59 -16.89 21.28 -24.86
CA SER A 59 -16.87 21.46 -23.41
C SER A 59 -16.39 20.17 -22.78
N GLY A 60 -15.51 20.27 -21.77
CA GLY A 60 -14.96 19.08 -21.13
C GLY A 60 -14.86 19.18 -19.62
N ILE A 61 -15.06 18.04 -18.97
CA ILE A 61 -14.95 17.86 -17.52
C ILE A 61 -13.94 16.74 -17.27
N TYR A 62 -13.11 16.95 -16.25
CA TYR A 62 -12.04 16.04 -15.89
C TYR A 62 -12.16 15.64 -14.43
N SER A 63 -12.09 14.35 -14.14
CA SER A 63 -12.04 13.81 -12.79
C SER A 63 -10.89 12.80 -12.66
N LYS A 64 -10.38 12.66 -11.44
CA LYS A 64 -9.21 11.86 -11.11
C LYS A 64 -9.41 11.23 -9.74
N PHE A 65 -9.56 9.91 -9.66
CA PHE A 65 -9.76 9.21 -8.38
C PHE A 65 -9.26 7.76 -8.44
N LYS A 66 -9.02 7.17 -7.27
CA LYS A 66 -8.65 5.76 -7.13
C LYS A 66 -9.90 4.91 -7.09
N VAL A 67 -9.97 3.89 -7.94
CA VAL A 67 -11.15 3.03 -8.03
C VAL A 67 -11.19 2.07 -6.86
N LYS A 68 -12.26 2.12 -6.10
CA LYS A 68 -12.56 1.20 -5.01
C LYS A 68 -13.44 0.03 -5.49
N ASP A 69 -14.55 0.35 -6.14
CA ASP A 69 -15.55 -0.63 -6.57
C ASP A 69 -16.09 -0.34 -7.97
N ILE A 70 -16.44 -1.40 -8.70
CA ILE A 70 -16.96 -1.33 -10.06
C ILE A 70 -18.16 -2.27 -10.18
N TYR A 71 -19.28 -1.76 -10.70
CA TYR A 71 -20.50 -2.51 -10.90
C TYR A 71 -21.03 -2.32 -12.33
N PHE A 72 -21.41 -3.44 -12.95
CA PHE A 72 -22.09 -3.47 -14.24
C PHE A 72 -23.44 -4.14 -14.04
N ASP A 73 -24.51 -3.47 -14.45
CA ASP A 73 -25.83 -4.09 -14.60
C ASP A 73 -26.27 -4.04 -16.07
N ALA A 74 -27.43 -4.61 -16.40
CA ALA A 74 -27.91 -4.66 -17.78
C ALA A 74 -28.04 -3.27 -18.45
N SER A 75 -28.13 -2.20 -17.67
CA SER A 75 -28.44 -0.85 -18.11
C SER A 75 -27.42 0.21 -17.70
N THR A 76 -26.48 -0.08 -16.78
CA THR A 76 -25.58 0.93 -16.22
C THR A 76 -24.16 0.42 -15.99
N ILE A 77 -23.21 1.36 -16.04
CA ILE A 77 -21.82 1.23 -15.62
C ILE A 77 -21.62 2.16 -14.43
N ARG A 78 -21.14 1.63 -13.30
CA ARG A 78 -20.90 2.41 -12.07
C ARG A 78 -19.48 2.17 -11.58
N ILE A 79 -18.73 3.23 -11.36
CA ILE A 79 -17.37 3.20 -10.81
C ILE A 79 -17.37 4.10 -9.58
N TYR A 80 -16.88 3.60 -8.45
CA TYR A 80 -16.79 4.32 -7.18
C TYR A 80 -15.35 4.38 -6.70
N GLY A 81 -14.97 5.51 -6.13
CA GLY A 81 -13.75 5.71 -5.37
C GLY A 81 -14.01 5.74 -3.87
N PHE A 82 -13.12 6.40 -3.13
CA PHE A 82 -13.15 6.39 -1.66
C PHE A 82 -13.99 7.51 -1.07
N GLU A 83 -14.08 8.66 -1.76
CA GLU A 83 -14.96 9.76 -1.39
C GLU A 83 -16.31 9.68 -2.13
N ASP A 84 -17.36 10.27 -1.54
CA ASP A 84 -18.70 10.30 -2.17
C ASP A 84 -18.72 11.04 -3.52
N SER A 85 -17.80 12.00 -3.70
CA SER A 85 -17.55 12.73 -4.95
C SER A 85 -16.86 11.89 -6.02
N ASP A 86 -16.16 10.83 -5.63
CA ASP A 86 -15.38 9.99 -6.54
C ASP A 86 -16.28 8.93 -7.16
N ARG A 87 -17.11 9.33 -8.13
CA ARG A 87 -18.00 8.38 -8.79
C ARG A 87 -18.25 8.71 -10.25
N LEU A 88 -18.38 7.66 -11.05
CA LEU A 88 -18.82 7.69 -12.42
C LEU A 88 -20.06 6.81 -12.57
N PHE A 89 -21.15 7.38 -13.07
CA PHE A 89 -22.40 6.67 -13.32
C PHE A 89 -22.84 6.92 -14.76
N LEU A 90 -22.96 5.85 -15.55
CA LEU A 90 -23.26 5.90 -16.98
C LEU A 90 -24.37 4.93 -17.35
N SER A 91 -25.30 5.35 -18.22
CA SER A 91 -26.42 4.53 -18.71
C SER A 91 -26.12 3.91 -20.07
N LYS A 92 -26.14 2.59 -20.22
CA LYS A 92 -25.78 1.90 -21.47
C LYS A 92 -26.71 2.20 -22.65
N THR A 93 -27.90 2.74 -22.41
CA THR A 93 -28.97 2.94 -23.40
C THR A 93 -28.56 3.76 -24.63
N ASN A 94 -27.68 4.74 -24.45
CA ASN A 94 -27.25 5.68 -25.50
C ASN A 94 -25.77 5.51 -25.91
N LEU A 95 -25.14 4.42 -25.46
CA LEU A 95 -23.80 4.07 -25.94
C LEU A 95 -23.88 3.58 -27.38
N VAL A 96 -23.09 4.19 -28.25
CA VAL A 96 -23.07 3.85 -29.68
C VAL A 96 -21.72 3.30 -30.15
N GLN A 97 -20.65 3.49 -29.39
CA GLN A 97 -19.32 2.97 -29.73
C GLN A 97 -18.42 2.82 -28.50
N THR A 98 -17.57 1.80 -28.53
CA THR A 98 -16.50 1.55 -27.54
C THR A 98 -15.17 1.27 -28.22
N GLU A 99 -14.11 1.88 -27.71
CA GLU A 99 -12.74 1.73 -28.21
C GLU A 99 -11.76 1.56 -27.05
N CYS A 100 -10.58 1.00 -27.31
CA CYS A 100 -9.54 0.78 -26.31
C CYS A 100 -8.11 0.96 -26.87
N SER A 101 -7.16 1.26 -25.97
CA SER A 101 -5.73 1.30 -26.27
C SER A 101 -5.11 -0.10 -26.42
N ILE A 102 -3.92 -0.17 -27.01
CA ILE A 102 -3.17 -1.41 -27.20
C ILE A 102 -2.76 -2.00 -25.85
N GLU A 103 -2.36 -1.13 -24.92
CA GLU A 103 -1.92 -1.46 -23.57
C GLU A 103 -3.08 -1.82 -22.63
N LEU A 104 -4.33 -1.70 -23.11
CA LEU A 104 -5.56 -1.94 -22.33
C LEU A 104 -5.69 -1.04 -21.09
N ASP A 105 -5.02 0.12 -21.11
CA ASP A 105 -4.99 1.10 -20.03
C ASP A 105 -6.01 2.24 -20.22
N GLU A 106 -6.68 2.31 -21.37
CA GLU A 106 -7.62 3.37 -21.72
C GLU A 106 -8.83 2.81 -22.47
N VAL A 107 -10.04 3.18 -22.02
CA VAL A 107 -11.29 2.86 -22.69
C VAL A 107 -12.03 4.15 -23.04
N LYS A 108 -12.43 4.28 -24.30
CA LYS A 108 -13.28 5.37 -24.80
C LYS A 108 -14.69 4.86 -25.02
N LEU A 109 -15.66 5.55 -24.44
CA LEU A 109 -17.09 5.33 -24.63
C LEU A 109 -17.67 6.52 -25.39
N ILE A 110 -18.46 6.28 -26.43
CA ILE A 110 -19.17 7.33 -27.17
C ILE A 110 -20.66 7.23 -26.91
N TYR A 111 -21.20 8.29 -26.33
CA TYR A 111 -22.63 8.52 -26.17
C TYR A 111 -23.17 9.36 -27.31
N LYS A 112 -24.37 9.03 -27.75
CA LYS A 112 -25.13 9.86 -28.69
C LYS A 112 -26.51 10.14 -28.13
N GLU A 113 -26.81 11.42 -27.93
CA GLU A 113 -28.17 11.87 -27.64
C GLU A 113 -28.55 12.99 -28.63
N LYS A 114 -29.49 12.69 -29.52
CA LYS A 114 -29.90 13.56 -30.63
C LYS A 114 -28.69 13.95 -31.51
N ASP A 115 -28.36 15.24 -31.55
CA ASP A 115 -27.26 15.82 -32.33
C ASP A 115 -25.98 16.06 -31.48
N ILE A 116 -25.95 15.57 -30.23
CA ILE A 116 -24.81 15.72 -29.32
C ILE A 116 -24.08 14.39 -29.19
N PHE A 117 -22.76 14.44 -29.39
CA PHE A 117 -21.86 13.33 -29.07
C PHE A 117 -21.08 13.66 -27.82
N ILE A 118 -21.07 12.73 -26.87
CA ILE A 118 -20.25 12.82 -25.67
C ILE A 118 -19.22 11.70 -25.73
N GLU A 119 -17.95 12.08 -25.76
CA GLU A 119 -16.84 11.15 -25.63
C GLU A 119 -16.42 11.08 -24.17
N ILE A 120 -16.29 9.86 -23.65
CA ILE A 120 -15.90 9.60 -22.27
C ILE A 120 -14.67 8.72 -22.32
N TYR A 121 -13.54 9.24 -21.86
CA TYR A 121 -12.29 8.51 -21.73
C TYR A 121 -12.13 8.10 -20.27
N ILE A 122 -11.92 6.81 -20.03
CA ILE A 122 -11.58 6.25 -18.73
C ILE A 122 -10.18 5.67 -18.89
N LYS A 123 -9.19 6.35 -18.32
CA LYS A 123 -7.78 6.02 -18.50
C LYS A 123 -7.12 5.73 -17.17
N MET A 124 -6.43 4.61 -17.05
CA MET A 124 -5.49 4.39 -15.96
C MET A 124 -4.42 5.48 -15.99
N TYR A 125 -4.22 6.15 -14.88
CA TYR A 125 -3.14 7.11 -14.74
C TYR A 125 -2.48 6.90 -13.39
N LEU A 126 -1.17 7.07 -13.33
CA LEU A 126 -0.48 7.11 -12.06
C LEU A 126 -0.44 8.58 -11.58
N PRO A 127 -0.93 8.89 -10.38
CA PRO A 127 -0.85 10.25 -9.84
C PRO A 127 0.59 10.62 -9.46
N ASN A 128 0.84 11.92 -9.33
CA ASN A 128 2.14 12.45 -8.91
C ASN A 128 2.46 12.07 -7.45
N MET A 129 3.74 12.18 -7.09
CA MET A 129 4.26 11.80 -5.77
C MET A 129 3.48 12.40 -4.61
N ASP A 130 3.09 13.68 -4.68
CA ASP A 130 2.35 14.34 -3.60
C ASP A 130 1.01 13.65 -3.30
N ARG A 131 0.28 13.22 -4.34
CA ARG A 131 -0.97 12.46 -4.17
C ARG A 131 -0.75 11.02 -3.73
N ARG A 132 0.44 10.44 -4.00
CA ARG A 132 0.80 9.08 -3.58
C ARG A 132 1.34 9.03 -2.15
N LEU A 133 1.95 10.11 -1.67
CA LEU A 133 2.30 10.26 -0.25
C LEU A 133 1.05 10.20 0.64
N HIS A 134 -0.09 10.72 0.17
CA HIS A 134 -1.37 10.52 0.85
C HIS A 134 -1.79 9.04 0.93
N GLU A 135 -1.40 8.18 -0.01
CA GLU A 135 -1.65 6.73 0.11
C GLU A 135 -0.84 6.09 1.25
N ILE A 136 0.34 6.65 1.56
CA ILE A 136 1.13 6.24 2.72
C ILE A 136 0.47 6.79 3.99
N GLU A 137 0.07 8.06 4.00
CA GLU A 137 -0.60 8.70 5.13
C GLU A 137 -1.91 8.01 5.52
N ASP A 138 -2.79 7.77 4.55
CA ASP A 138 -4.14 7.24 4.73
C ASP A 138 -4.21 5.70 4.74
N SER A 139 -3.05 5.02 4.82
CA SER A 139 -3.02 3.56 4.84
C SER A 139 -3.79 3.01 6.04
N LYS A 140 -4.84 2.24 5.75
CA LYS A 140 -5.68 1.60 6.77
C LYS A 140 -5.08 0.29 7.31
N ASN A 141 -4.01 -0.19 6.69
CA ASN A 141 -3.31 -1.42 7.03
C ASN A 141 -1.84 -1.12 7.40
N HIS A 142 -1.18 -2.08 8.05
CA HIS A 142 0.27 -2.03 8.25
C HIS A 142 0.96 -2.04 6.89
N LEU A 143 1.94 -1.16 6.68
CA LEU A 143 2.50 -0.88 5.36
C LEU A 143 4.02 -1.05 5.35
N ILE A 144 4.53 -1.82 4.38
CA ILE A 144 5.96 -1.90 4.04
C ILE A 144 6.27 -0.95 2.88
N ILE A 145 7.35 -0.18 3.01
CA ILE A 145 7.82 0.79 2.03
C ILE A 145 9.31 0.50 1.77
N THR A 146 9.68 0.29 0.50
CA THR A 146 11.02 -0.16 0.09
C THR A 146 11.72 0.87 -0.79
N GLU A 147 13.04 0.74 -0.94
CA GLU A 147 13.88 1.64 -1.75
C GLU A 147 13.59 1.58 -3.26
N GLY A 148 13.38 0.38 -3.80
CA GLY A 148 13.13 0.18 -5.22
C GLY A 148 11.76 -0.44 -5.55
N LYS A 149 11.42 -0.29 -6.83
CA LYS A 149 10.22 -0.85 -7.46
C LYS A 149 10.25 -2.39 -7.60
N THR A 150 11.40 -3.02 -7.38
CA THR A 150 11.56 -4.48 -7.48
C THR A 150 11.41 -5.14 -6.12
N ASP A 151 11.79 -4.45 -5.06
CA ASP A 151 11.81 -4.93 -3.67
C ASP A 151 10.44 -5.38 -3.17
N TRP A 152 9.41 -4.54 -3.35
CA TRP A 152 8.07 -4.87 -2.92
C TRP A 152 7.53 -6.11 -3.64
N LYS A 153 7.93 -6.35 -4.91
CA LYS A 153 7.53 -7.54 -5.68
C LYS A 153 8.14 -8.80 -5.08
N HIS A 154 9.43 -8.76 -4.77
CA HIS A 154 10.15 -9.89 -4.17
C HIS A 154 9.59 -10.21 -2.77
N LEU A 155 9.43 -9.21 -1.92
CA LEU A 155 8.89 -9.38 -0.57
C LEU A 155 7.43 -9.85 -0.59
N LYS A 156 6.59 -9.28 -1.46
CA LYS A 156 5.18 -9.68 -1.59
C LYS A 156 5.05 -11.14 -2.03
N ASN A 157 5.80 -11.56 -3.04
CA ASN A 157 5.84 -12.96 -3.47
C ASN A 157 6.38 -13.89 -2.38
N ALA A 158 7.45 -13.48 -1.69
CA ALA A 158 8.03 -14.26 -0.59
C ALA A 158 7.02 -14.46 0.55
N LEU A 159 6.36 -13.40 1.00
CA LEU A 159 5.33 -13.49 2.05
C LEU A 159 4.20 -14.42 1.62
N PHE A 160 3.73 -14.31 0.37
CA PHE A 160 2.68 -15.17 -0.16
C PHE A 160 3.08 -16.66 -0.12
N LYS A 161 4.28 -17.00 -0.61
CA LYS A 161 4.81 -18.38 -0.62
C LYS A 161 5.04 -18.91 0.80
N LEU A 162 5.68 -18.14 1.68
CA LEU A 162 5.93 -18.55 3.06
C LEU A 162 4.62 -18.76 3.84
N LYS A 163 3.60 -17.91 3.61
CA LYS A 163 2.24 -18.12 4.16
C LYS A 163 1.61 -19.43 3.68
N ALA A 164 1.79 -19.79 2.41
CA ALA A 164 1.31 -21.04 1.86
C ALA A 164 2.04 -22.26 2.46
N GLU A 165 3.32 -22.12 2.81
CA GLU A 165 4.13 -23.13 3.51
C GLU A 165 3.80 -23.23 5.01
N GLY A 166 3.09 -22.25 5.54
CA GLY A 166 2.55 -22.26 6.89
C GLY A 166 3.19 -21.27 7.85
N GLU A 167 4.17 -20.50 7.38
CA GLU A 167 4.91 -19.50 8.13
C GLU A 167 4.24 -18.13 8.05
N PHE A 168 4.47 -17.25 9.02
CA PHE A 168 3.99 -15.85 9.00
C PHE A 168 2.48 -15.64 8.72
N LYS A 169 1.62 -16.63 8.99
CA LYS A 169 0.17 -16.57 8.68
C LYS A 169 -0.55 -15.37 9.28
N GLN A 170 -0.06 -14.88 10.41
CA GLN A 170 -0.67 -13.79 11.18
C GLN A 170 -0.15 -12.40 10.78
N LEU A 171 0.90 -12.31 9.94
CA LEU A 171 1.37 -11.01 9.45
C LEU A 171 0.34 -10.44 8.47
N ASP A 172 -0.39 -9.42 8.90
CA ASP A 172 -1.34 -8.68 8.07
C ASP A 172 -0.71 -7.36 7.63
N ILE A 173 -0.13 -7.36 6.43
CA ILE A 173 0.72 -6.28 5.93
C ILE A 173 0.47 -6.07 4.43
N ASP A 174 0.36 -4.81 4.03
CA ASP A 174 0.36 -4.35 2.67
C ASP A 174 1.73 -3.80 2.24
N PHE A 175 1.95 -3.72 0.93
CA PHE A 175 3.15 -3.16 0.34
C PHE A 175 2.82 -1.88 -0.42
N PHE A 176 3.68 -0.86 -0.28
CA PHE A 176 3.58 0.34 -1.10
C PHE A 176 4.13 0.05 -2.50
N GLU A 177 3.24 -0.27 -3.45
CA GLU A 177 3.60 -0.69 -4.80
C GLU A 177 3.86 0.51 -5.73
N TYR A 178 5.01 0.58 -6.38
CA TYR A 178 5.32 1.64 -7.37
C TYR A 178 6.26 1.15 -8.48
N GLU A 179 6.38 1.95 -9.55
CA GLU A 179 7.16 1.66 -10.75
C GLU A 179 8.10 2.84 -11.11
N ASN A 180 8.59 2.89 -12.35
CA ASN A 180 9.64 3.79 -12.86
C ASN A 180 9.42 5.29 -12.65
N GLU A 181 8.20 5.75 -12.42
CA GLU A 181 7.92 7.17 -12.25
C GLU A 181 8.33 7.71 -10.88
N VAL A 182 8.79 6.84 -9.97
CA VAL A 182 9.21 7.21 -8.61
C VAL A 182 10.68 6.87 -8.38
N GLN A 183 11.51 7.90 -8.18
CA GLN A 183 12.89 7.72 -7.70
C GLN A 183 12.87 7.66 -6.16
N MET A 184 12.66 6.46 -5.62
CA MET A 184 12.55 6.19 -4.18
C MET A 184 13.88 5.76 -3.53
N GLY A 185 15.01 6.03 -4.17
CA GLY A 185 16.35 5.68 -3.66
C GLY A 185 16.58 6.12 -2.20
N ASN A 186 17.61 5.56 -1.56
CA ASN A 186 17.87 5.67 -0.12
C ASN A 186 17.59 7.04 0.54
N ASP A 187 18.06 8.13 -0.04
CA ASP A 187 17.84 9.49 0.51
C ASP A 187 16.36 9.91 0.53
N VAL A 188 15.59 9.51 -0.48
CA VAL A 188 14.16 9.81 -0.59
C VAL A 188 13.38 8.96 0.41
N LEU A 189 13.64 7.65 0.44
CA LEU A 189 13.01 6.74 1.40
C LEU A 189 13.24 7.20 2.84
N LYS A 190 14.47 7.58 3.16
CA LYS A 190 14.83 8.12 4.48
C LYS A 190 14.09 9.41 4.81
N ARG A 191 13.98 10.35 3.87
CA ARG A 191 13.23 11.60 4.08
C ARG A 191 11.76 11.32 4.35
N ILE A 192 11.15 10.37 3.63
CA ILE A 192 9.76 9.96 3.85
C ILE A 192 9.63 9.33 5.24
N CYS A 193 10.54 8.42 5.61
CA CYS A 193 10.56 7.80 6.95
C CYS A 193 10.58 8.86 8.06
N SER A 194 11.50 9.83 7.98
CA SER A 194 11.61 10.91 8.97
C SER A 194 10.39 11.85 8.99
N TYR A 195 9.76 12.08 7.83
CA TYR A 195 8.56 12.90 7.77
C TYR A 195 7.34 12.19 8.39
N GLN A 196 7.15 10.90 8.05
CA GLN A 196 6.05 10.09 8.59
C GLN A 196 6.16 9.90 10.10
N SER A 197 7.39 9.86 10.65
CA SER A 197 7.59 9.78 12.10
C SER A 197 7.23 11.07 12.86
N LEU A 198 6.96 12.18 12.17
CA LEU A 198 6.52 13.44 12.82
C LEU A 198 5.03 13.42 13.21
N PHE A 199 4.23 12.52 12.64
CA PHE A 199 2.78 12.46 12.81
C PHE A 199 2.38 11.11 13.39
N GLU A 200 1.35 11.08 14.25
CA GLU A 200 0.76 9.83 14.76
C GLU A 200 0.24 8.99 13.58
N ASN A 201 0.61 7.71 13.54
CA ASN A 201 0.12 6.76 12.54
C ASN A 201 -0.67 5.66 13.25
N GLU A 202 -1.93 5.43 12.86
CA GLU A 202 -2.75 4.37 13.46
C GLU A 202 -2.16 2.98 13.19
N LYS A 203 -1.53 2.80 12.04
CA LYS A 203 -0.90 1.54 11.60
C LYS A 203 0.60 1.67 11.46
N LEU A 204 1.28 0.52 11.57
CA LEU A 204 2.72 0.42 11.36
C LEU A 204 3.12 0.87 9.95
N LYS A 205 4.18 1.65 9.87
CA LYS A 205 4.90 1.96 8.63
C LYS A 205 6.34 1.47 8.78
N ILE A 206 6.71 0.47 7.99
CA ILE A 206 8.01 -0.18 8.06
C ILE A 206 8.81 0.15 6.79
N PHE A 207 9.90 0.89 6.95
CA PHE A 207 10.79 1.30 5.87
C PHE A 207 11.96 0.33 5.76
N ILE A 208 12.15 -0.29 4.59
CA ILE A 208 13.19 -1.30 4.36
C ILE A 208 14.21 -0.77 3.36
N PHE A 209 15.47 -0.73 3.79
CA PHE A 209 16.61 -0.27 3.00
C PHE A 209 17.45 -1.46 2.53
N ASP A 210 18.02 -1.36 1.32
CA ASP A 210 19.09 -2.27 0.89
C ASP A 210 20.33 -2.08 1.77
N SER A 211 21.21 -3.09 1.82
CA SER A 211 22.46 -3.01 2.59
C SER A 211 23.64 -2.52 1.76
N ASP A 212 23.42 -2.01 0.55
CA ASP A 212 24.48 -1.57 -0.36
C ASP A 212 25.04 -0.17 0.01
N ASP A 213 24.32 0.63 0.79
CA ASP A 213 24.77 1.94 1.28
C ASP A 213 25.37 1.85 2.70
N LYS A 214 26.70 2.04 2.78
CA LYS A 214 27.47 2.06 4.03
C LYS A 214 26.98 3.11 5.04
N LYS A 215 26.43 4.25 4.59
CA LYS A 215 25.90 5.31 5.45
C LYS A 215 24.64 4.84 6.17
N ILE A 216 23.70 4.22 5.45
CA ILE A 216 22.48 3.65 6.02
C ILE A 216 22.81 2.50 6.97
N ASN A 217 23.75 1.63 6.59
CA ASN A 217 24.22 0.53 7.43
C ASN A 217 24.81 1.02 8.76
N ASN A 218 25.58 2.12 8.73
CA ASN A 218 26.16 2.70 9.94
C ASN A 218 25.10 3.23 10.90
N GLU A 219 23.98 3.77 10.39
CA GLU A 219 22.87 4.26 11.21
C GLU A 219 22.11 3.13 11.91
N HIS A 220 22.02 1.96 11.27
CA HIS A 220 21.37 0.75 11.80
C HIS A 220 22.34 -0.17 12.56
N ARG A 221 23.59 0.24 12.75
CA ARG A 221 24.64 -0.63 13.28
C ARG A 221 24.28 -1.21 14.65
N GLY A 222 24.30 -2.54 14.74
CA GLY A 222 24.04 -3.29 15.97
C GLY A 222 22.57 -3.35 16.38
N ARG A 223 21.65 -3.05 15.45
CA ARG A 223 20.20 -3.14 15.66
C ARG A 223 19.57 -3.82 14.45
N ASP A 224 18.61 -4.71 14.70
CA ASP A 224 17.85 -5.35 13.62
C ASP A 224 16.83 -4.37 13.01
N TYR A 225 16.37 -3.39 13.79
CA TYR A 225 15.50 -2.30 13.35
C TYR A 225 15.66 -1.06 14.26
N ILE A 226 15.12 0.07 13.81
CA ILE A 226 15.01 1.33 14.56
C ILE A 226 13.53 1.69 14.69
N CYS A 227 13.08 1.99 15.90
CA CYS A 227 11.80 2.66 16.14
C CYS A 227 12.02 4.19 16.09
N HIS A 228 11.30 4.88 15.21
CA HIS A 228 11.37 6.34 15.05
C HIS A 228 10.27 7.08 15.84
N GLY A 229 9.39 6.33 16.51
CA GLY A 229 8.18 6.84 17.16
C GLY A 229 6.99 6.90 16.19
N ASN A 230 5.80 7.15 16.75
CA ASN A 230 4.55 7.26 15.99
C ASN A 230 4.28 6.07 15.05
N ASN A 231 4.57 4.84 15.50
CA ASN A 231 4.40 3.60 14.73
C ASN A 231 5.21 3.54 13.41
N VAL A 232 6.30 4.31 13.34
CA VAL A 232 7.25 4.28 12.22
C VAL A 232 8.51 3.54 12.61
N TYR A 233 8.89 2.56 11.79
CA TYR A 233 10.06 1.72 11.98
C TYR A 233 10.89 1.67 10.71
N SER A 234 12.20 1.46 10.85
CA SER A 234 13.07 1.13 9.73
C SER A 234 13.96 -0.06 10.01
N LEU A 235 14.32 -0.80 8.97
CA LEU A 235 15.34 -1.84 9.01
C LEU A 235 16.18 -1.83 7.73
N VAL A 236 17.39 -2.37 7.83
CA VAL A 236 18.23 -2.70 6.68
C VAL A 236 18.06 -4.18 6.41
N LEU A 237 18.05 -4.59 5.14
CA LEU A 237 17.96 -5.99 4.77
C LEU A 237 18.98 -6.84 5.55
N PRO A 238 18.54 -7.90 6.25
CA PRO A 238 19.45 -8.80 6.94
C PRO A 238 20.31 -9.54 5.93
N ILE A 239 21.54 -9.89 6.32
CA ILE A 239 22.49 -10.57 5.42
C ILE A 239 22.20 -12.07 5.43
N PRO A 240 21.79 -12.69 4.32
CA PRO A 240 21.63 -14.15 4.23
C PRO A 240 22.98 -14.85 4.39
N LYS A 241 22.95 -16.09 4.90
CA LYS A 241 24.14 -16.90 5.16
C LYS A 241 25.09 -17.01 3.95
N HIS A 242 24.55 -17.10 2.73
CA HIS A 242 25.35 -17.19 1.50
C HIS A 242 25.95 -15.85 1.04
N ARG A 243 25.66 -14.74 1.73
CA ARG A 243 26.17 -13.39 1.45
C ARG A 243 27.01 -12.80 2.58
N GLU A 244 27.35 -13.56 3.63
CA GLU A 244 28.20 -13.08 4.73
C GLU A 244 29.56 -12.52 4.24
N ALA A 245 30.12 -13.12 3.19
CA ALA A 245 31.39 -12.67 2.59
C ALA A 245 31.23 -11.43 1.68
N THR A 246 30.01 -11.11 1.25
CA THR A 246 29.67 -10.00 0.35
C THR A 246 28.43 -9.27 0.89
N PRO A 247 28.54 -8.58 2.04
CA PRO A 247 27.37 -8.11 2.80
C PRO A 247 26.73 -6.83 2.24
N LEU A 248 27.28 -6.25 1.19
CA LEU A 248 26.68 -5.11 0.49
C LEU A 248 25.77 -5.67 -0.60
N ILE A 249 24.48 -5.80 -0.28
CA ILE A 249 23.50 -6.53 -1.08
C ILE A 249 22.27 -5.67 -1.37
N SER A 250 21.72 -5.88 -2.56
CA SER A 250 20.33 -5.53 -2.89
C SER A 250 19.38 -6.69 -2.62
N ILE A 251 18.07 -6.45 -2.62
CA ILE A 251 17.05 -7.48 -2.44
C ILE A 251 17.22 -8.72 -3.35
N GLU A 252 17.68 -8.56 -4.60
CA GLU A 252 17.87 -9.71 -5.51
C GLU A 252 18.98 -10.67 -5.03
N ASN A 253 19.91 -10.22 -4.20
CA ASN A 253 20.98 -11.05 -3.65
C ASN A 253 20.49 -12.04 -2.58
N PHE A 254 19.22 -11.96 -2.17
CA PHE A 254 18.59 -12.96 -1.32
C PHE A 254 18.45 -14.31 -2.01
N TYR A 255 18.43 -14.31 -3.34
CA TYR A 255 18.49 -15.53 -4.13
C TYR A 255 19.93 -16.05 -4.23
N GLN A 256 20.07 -17.36 -4.40
CA GLN A 256 21.37 -17.98 -4.70
C GLN A 256 21.87 -17.54 -6.07
N ASP A 257 23.20 -17.59 -6.28
CA ASP A 257 23.78 -17.27 -7.59
C ASP A 257 23.16 -18.10 -8.71
N SER A 258 22.87 -19.38 -8.49
CA SER A 258 22.20 -20.23 -9.48
C SER A 258 20.79 -19.76 -9.82
N GLU A 259 20.06 -19.18 -8.86
CA GLU A 259 18.70 -18.69 -9.03
C GLU A 259 18.68 -17.31 -9.70
N ILE A 260 19.60 -16.41 -9.33
CA ILE A 260 19.82 -15.11 -9.99
C ILE A 260 20.10 -15.33 -11.48
N LYS A 261 20.88 -16.37 -11.80
CA LYS A 261 21.31 -16.71 -13.15
C LYS A 261 20.26 -17.52 -13.93
N THR A 262 19.03 -17.65 -13.42
CA THR A 262 17.93 -18.29 -14.14
C THR A 262 17.64 -17.54 -15.44
N GLU A 263 17.63 -18.29 -16.54
CA GLU A 263 17.36 -17.74 -17.88
C GLU A 263 15.85 -17.68 -18.17
N ASP A 264 15.44 -16.64 -18.89
CA ASP A 264 14.12 -16.57 -19.50
C ASP A 264 14.06 -17.30 -20.84
N LEU A 265 12.88 -17.30 -21.49
CA LEU A 265 12.68 -17.96 -22.78
C LEU A 265 13.56 -17.39 -23.91
N ASP A 266 14.03 -16.15 -23.76
CA ASP A 266 14.92 -15.48 -24.70
C ASP A 266 16.41 -15.66 -24.31
N GLN A 267 16.71 -16.60 -23.38
CA GLN A 267 18.06 -16.88 -22.85
C GLN A 267 18.70 -15.66 -22.17
N ARG A 268 17.89 -14.75 -21.61
CA ARG A 268 18.37 -13.62 -20.82
C ARG A 268 18.32 -13.94 -19.33
N ARG A 269 19.29 -13.45 -18.58
CA ARG A 269 19.37 -13.60 -17.12
C ARG A 269 19.94 -12.35 -16.46
N LEU A 270 19.89 -12.30 -15.13
CA LEU A 270 20.72 -11.38 -14.37
C LEU A 270 22.17 -11.89 -14.36
N TYR A 271 23.12 -10.96 -14.36
CA TYR A 271 24.54 -11.26 -14.26
C TYR A 271 25.11 -10.68 -12.97
N LEU A 272 26.18 -11.28 -12.46
CA LEU A 272 26.95 -10.76 -11.32
C LEU A 272 28.25 -10.10 -11.82
N ALA A 273 28.71 -9.06 -11.14
CA ALA A 273 29.92 -8.35 -11.52
C ALA A 273 31.16 -9.27 -11.55
N ASN A 274 31.24 -10.25 -10.64
CA ASN A 274 32.32 -11.25 -10.60
C ASN A 274 32.36 -12.21 -11.80
N GLU A 275 31.34 -12.20 -12.66
CA GLU A 275 31.36 -12.98 -13.90
C GLU A 275 32.19 -12.32 -15.00
N PHE A 276 32.66 -11.08 -14.78
CA PHE A 276 33.42 -10.32 -15.75
C PHE A 276 34.79 -9.92 -15.20
N ASP A 277 35.76 -9.86 -16.10
CA ASP A 277 37.04 -9.24 -15.81
C ASP A 277 36.87 -7.72 -15.68
N PHE A 278 37.24 -7.15 -14.54
CA PHE A 278 37.03 -5.73 -14.23
C PHE A 278 37.81 -4.77 -15.14
N THR A 279 38.86 -5.24 -15.83
CA THR A 279 39.69 -4.41 -16.71
C THR A 279 39.11 -4.36 -18.13
N THR A 280 38.77 -5.52 -18.66
CA THR A 280 38.35 -5.71 -20.06
C THR A 280 36.83 -5.73 -20.22
N GLY A 281 36.07 -5.98 -19.16
CA GLY A 281 34.63 -6.21 -19.20
C GLY A 281 34.23 -7.54 -19.84
N LYS A 282 35.19 -8.43 -20.13
CA LYS A 282 34.94 -9.73 -20.77
C LYS A 282 34.40 -10.73 -19.74
N HIS A 283 33.37 -11.47 -20.11
CA HIS A 283 32.83 -12.53 -19.27
C HIS A 283 33.85 -13.67 -19.12
N SER A 284 34.00 -14.22 -17.91
CA SER A 284 35.06 -15.19 -17.58
C SER A 284 34.89 -16.55 -18.25
N ILE A 285 33.64 -16.95 -18.50
CA ILE A 285 33.28 -18.27 -19.07
C ILE A 285 32.67 -18.16 -20.47
N LEU A 286 31.60 -17.36 -20.64
CA LEU A 286 30.91 -17.20 -21.92
C LEU A 286 31.79 -16.45 -22.93
N GLU A 287 32.01 -17.08 -24.07
CA GLU A 287 32.70 -16.47 -25.21
C GLU A 287 31.86 -15.33 -25.79
N ASP A 288 32.53 -14.30 -26.30
CA ASP A 288 31.92 -13.16 -26.97
C ASP A 288 30.91 -12.36 -26.12
N VAL A 289 30.88 -12.56 -24.80
CA VAL A 289 30.02 -11.81 -23.87
C VAL A 289 30.82 -10.76 -23.11
N TYR A 290 30.32 -9.53 -23.13
CA TYR A 290 31.00 -8.36 -22.58
C TYR A 290 30.04 -7.42 -21.86
N THR A 291 30.54 -6.66 -20.87
CA THR A 291 29.81 -5.53 -20.28
C THR A 291 30.74 -4.34 -20.06
N PRO A 292 30.29 -3.11 -20.37
CA PRO A 292 31.06 -1.91 -20.06
C PRO A 292 30.86 -1.42 -18.61
N LEU A 293 30.06 -2.11 -17.78
CA LEU A 293 29.62 -1.56 -16.50
C LEU A 293 30.55 -1.87 -15.32
N VAL A 294 31.24 -3.00 -15.36
CA VAL A 294 32.10 -3.45 -14.25
C VAL A 294 33.33 -2.57 -14.07
N ASN A 295 33.72 -2.31 -12.84
CA ASN A 295 34.96 -1.59 -12.52
C ASN A 295 35.51 -2.06 -11.16
N ASP A 296 36.75 -1.72 -10.87
CA ASP A 296 37.51 -2.14 -9.68
C ASP A 296 36.91 -1.70 -8.33
N LYS A 297 35.97 -0.74 -8.32
CA LYS A 297 35.28 -0.27 -7.11
C LYS A 297 33.93 -0.94 -6.89
N MET A 298 33.46 -1.76 -7.83
CA MET A 298 32.16 -2.40 -7.78
C MET A 298 32.23 -3.65 -6.91
N GLU A 299 31.19 -3.86 -6.09
CA GLU A 299 31.08 -5.08 -5.29
C GLU A 299 30.93 -6.31 -6.19
N ILE A 300 31.59 -7.40 -5.83
CA ILE A 300 31.67 -8.60 -6.69
C ILE A 300 30.31 -9.27 -6.93
N ASN A 301 29.37 -9.09 -6.00
CA ASN A 301 27.99 -9.58 -6.07
C ASN A 301 27.02 -8.53 -6.63
N HIS A 302 27.53 -7.40 -7.15
CA HIS A 302 26.66 -6.41 -7.78
C HIS A 302 25.95 -7.00 -9.00
N ILE A 303 24.64 -6.75 -9.10
CA ILE A 303 23.80 -7.26 -10.19
C ILE A 303 23.94 -6.36 -11.41
N ILE A 304 24.30 -6.96 -12.55
CA ILE A 304 24.32 -6.35 -13.87
C ILE A 304 23.06 -6.80 -14.62
N ASP A 305 22.12 -5.88 -14.81
CA ASP A 305 20.79 -6.15 -15.36
C ASP A 305 20.53 -5.44 -16.71
N ASN A 306 21.55 -4.78 -17.23
CA ASN A 306 21.52 -4.16 -18.55
C ASN A 306 22.93 -4.12 -19.16
N ARG A 307 23.01 -3.81 -20.45
CA ARG A 307 24.28 -3.63 -21.20
C ARG A 307 25.26 -4.79 -21.01
N VAL A 308 24.74 -6.01 -21.02
CA VAL A 308 25.54 -7.22 -21.22
C VAL A 308 25.32 -7.61 -22.68
N PHE A 309 26.38 -7.59 -23.46
CA PHE A 309 26.31 -7.71 -24.90
C PHE A 309 26.97 -8.98 -25.40
N LYS A 310 26.35 -9.62 -26.38
CA LYS A 310 27.03 -10.60 -27.23
C LYS A 310 27.63 -9.87 -28.43
N ILE A 311 28.93 -10.00 -28.65
CA ILE A 311 29.69 -9.31 -29.69
C ILE A 311 30.65 -10.28 -30.37
N ASN A 312 30.32 -10.67 -31.61
CA ASN A 312 31.11 -11.60 -32.42
C ASN A 312 32.27 -10.91 -33.16
N ASP A 313 32.86 -9.88 -32.55
CA ASP A 313 34.00 -9.11 -33.07
C ASP A 313 35.14 -9.12 -32.05
N LYS A 314 36.37 -8.88 -32.52
CA LYS A 314 37.52 -8.80 -31.63
C LYS A 314 37.47 -7.54 -30.77
N ILE A 315 37.08 -7.68 -29.50
CA ILE A 315 37.17 -6.63 -28.48
C ILE A 315 38.56 -6.65 -27.83
N ILE A 316 39.28 -5.52 -27.91
CA ILE A 316 40.60 -5.35 -27.28
C ILE A 316 40.48 -4.43 -26.07
N TYR A 317 39.72 -3.35 -26.22
CA TYR A 317 39.51 -2.35 -25.17
C TYR A 317 38.03 -2.23 -24.82
N LYS A 318 37.75 -1.77 -23.60
CA LYS A 318 36.38 -1.64 -23.08
C LYS A 318 35.57 -0.60 -23.85
N GLU A 319 36.24 0.41 -24.40
CA GLU A 319 35.68 1.43 -25.28
C GLU A 319 35.10 0.82 -26.57
N ASP A 320 35.67 -0.27 -27.07
CA ASP A 320 35.23 -0.95 -28.29
C ASP A 320 33.83 -1.58 -28.12
N ILE A 321 33.43 -1.90 -26.88
CA ILE A 321 32.10 -2.41 -26.55
C ILE A 321 31.03 -1.32 -26.80
N PHE A 322 31.37 -0.05 -26.54
CA PHE A 322 30.43 1.05 -26.73
C PHE A 322 30.18 1.37 -28.21
N SER A 323 31.22 1.32 -29.03
CA SER A 323 31.18 1.68 -30.45
C SER A 323 30.68 0.54 -31.35
N ASN A 324 30.58 -0.70 -30.86
CA ASN A 324 30.12 -1.82 -31.66
C ASN A 324 28.62 -1.69 -32.04
N GLU A 325 28.34 -1.71 -33.35
CA GLU A 325 26.98 -1.59 -33.90
C GLU A 325 26.20 -2.91 -33.88
N ASN A 326 26.88 -4.05 -33.80
CA ASN A 326 26.29 -5.40 -33.82
C ASN A 326 25.99 -5.95 -32.41
N LYS A 327 25.94 -5.11 -31.39
CA LYS A 327 25.73 -5.54 -30.01
C LYS A 327 24.25 -5.83 -29.71
N GLU A 328 23.99 -7.02 -29.17
CA GLU A 328 22.67 -7.41 -28.67
C GLU A 328 22.69 -7.50 -27.14
N ASN A 329 21.78 -6.80 -26.45
CA ASN A 329 21.69 -6.89 -24.99
C ASN A 329 21.02 -8.19 -24.57
N ILE A 330 21.77 -9.03 -23.86
CA ILE A 330 21.34 -10.34 -23.35
C ILE A 330 21.08 -10.34 -21.84
N ALA A 331 21.16 -9.18 -21.19
CA ALA A 331 20.77 -9.04 -19.77
C ALA A 331 19.25 -8.95 -19.61
N LEU A 332 18.72 -9.68 -18.63
CA LEU A 332 17.37 -9.50 -18.10
C LEU A 332 17.39 -8.33 -17.12
N SER A 333 16.42 -7.42 -17.20
CA SER A 333 16.34 -6.33 -16.22
C SER A 333 15.86 -6.83 -14.86
N LYS A 334 16.30 -6.17 -13.76
CA LYS A 334 15.82 -6.49 -12.40
C LYS A 334 14.30 -6.44 -12.33
N ASN A 335 13.69 -5.44 -12.96
CA ASN A 335 12.23 -5.30 -12.95
C ASN A 335 11.52 -6.47 -13.63
N ARG A 336 12.07 -6.99 -14.73
CA ARG A 336 11.47 -8.12 -15.43
C ARG A 336 11.67 -9.42 -14.65
N PHE A 337 12.85 -9.61 -14.06
CA PHE A 337 13.12 -10.71 -13.12
C PHE A 337 12.13 -10.71 -11.94
N ALA A 338 11.95 -9.55 -11.28
CA ALA A 338 11.01 -9.37 -10.18
C ALA A 338 9.55 -9.64 -10.59
N THR A 339 9.16 -9.21 -11.79
CA THR A 339 7.81 -9.44 -12.33
C THR A 339 7.58 -10.92 -12.64
N TYR A 340 8.55 -11.61 -13.26
CA TYR A 340 8.45 -13.06 -13.50
C TYR A 340 8.33 -13.87 -12.21
N ILE A 341 9.05 -13.49 -11.16
CA ILE A 341 8.94 -14.11 -9.84
C ILE A 341 7.55 -13.87 -9.22
N LEU A 342 7.08 -12.62 -9.25
CA LEU A 342 5.77 -12.24 -8.68
C LEU A 342 4.60 -12.92 -9.40
N ASP A 343 4.65 -12.97 -10.73
CA ASP A 343 3.59 -13.53 -11.57
C ASP A 343 3.68 -15.07 -11.67
N GLY A 344 4.70 -15.70 -11.08
CA GLY A 344 4.90 -17.14 -11.12
C GLY A 344 5.17 -17.68 -12.54
N ILE A 345 5.96 -16.95 -13.32
CA ILE A 345 6.32 -17.34 -14.69
C ILE A 345 7.42 -18.40 -14.67
N ARG A 346 7.22 -19.52 -15.39
CA ARG A 346 8.27 -20.55 -15.55
C ARG A 346 9.49 -20.00 -16.29
N PRO A 347 10.73 -20.34 -15.88
CA PRO A 347 11.10 -21.24 -14.76
C PRO A 347 11.24 -20.56 -13.38
N PHE A 348 10.95 -19.26 -13.27
CA PHE A 348 11.11 -18.46 -12.05
C PHE A 348 10.11 -18.82 -10.93
N ASP A 349 9.01 -19.50 -11.26
CA ASP A 349 8.03 -20.04 -10.30
C ASP A 349 8.66 -20.99 -9.27
N THR A 350 9.75 -21.66 -9.63
CA THR A 350 10.45 -22.63 -8.77
C THR A 350 11.52 -22.03 -7.86
N ILE A 351 11.84 -20.73 -8.00
CA ILE A 351 12.85 -20.05 -7.18
C ILE A 351 12.42 -20.03 -5.71
N SER A 352 13.38 -20.34 -4.83
CA SER A 352 13.19 -20.39 -3.38
C SER A 352 13.03 -19.00 -2.78
N VAL A 353 12.20 -18.89 -1.75
CA VAL A 353 12.00 -17.65 -0.98
C VAL A 353 12.48 -17.74 0.46
N GLN A 354 13.17 -18.83 0.82
CA GLN A 354 13.51 -19.14 2.21
C GLN A 354 14.38 -18.06 2.88
N SER A 355 15.34 -17.47 2.14
CA SER A 355 16.18 -16.39 2.69
C SER A 355 15.39 -15.12 3.07
N PHE A 356 14.20 -14.92 2.50
CA PHE A 356 13.33 -13.79 2.84
C PHE A 356 12.66 -13.94 4.21
N GLY A 357 12.62 -15.16 4.77
CA GLY A 357 12.15 -15.41 6.14
C GLY A 357 12.88 -14.52 7.16
N LEU A 358 14.17 -14.25 6.94
CA LEU A 358 14.98 -13.34 7.77
C LEU A 358 14.37 -11.94 7.89
N VAL A 359 13.79 -11.40 6.80
CA VAL A 359 13.14 -10.09 6.82
C VAL A 359 11.85 -10.16 7.63
N PHE A 360 11.08 -11.23 7.44
CA PHE A 360 9.80 -11.39 8.14
C PHE A 360 9.96 -11.69 9.62
N ASP A 361 11.05 -12.34 10.05
CA ASP A 361 11.38 -12.51 11.47
C ASP A 361 11.61 -11.17 12.17
N ILE A 362 12.31 -10.24 11.51
CA ILE A 362 12.50 -8.88 12.00
C ILE A 362 11.16 -8.15 12.04
N ILE A 363 10.32 -8.29 11.00
CA ILE A 363 8.99 -7.68 10.96
C ILE A 363 8.09 -8.23 12.06
N VAL A 364 8.12 -9.53 12.35
CA VAL A 364 7.41 -10.12 13.51
C VAL A 364 7.89 -9.48 14.81
N SER A 365 9.20 -9.27 14.94
CA SER A 365 9.77 -8.58 16.10
C SER A 365 9.28 -7.14 16.21
N ILE A 366 9.17 -6.41 15.10
CA ILE A 366 8.57 -5.06 15.05
C ILE A 366 7.09 -5.11 15.46
N PHE A 367 6.31 -6.07 14.97
CA PHE A 367 4.91 -6.23 15.35
C PHE A 367 4.76 -6.53 16.83
N ASN A 368 5.59 -7.43 17.38
CA ASN A 368 5.63 -7.69 18.81
C ASN A 368 5.96 -6.40 19.57
N ASP A 369 6.97 -5.66 19.14
CA ASP A 369 7.34 -4.37 19.73
C ASP A 369 6.22 -3.34 19.64
N TYR A 370 5.49 -3.27 18.54
CA TYR A 370 4.34 -2.40 18.36
C TYR A 370 3.21 -2.77 19.32
N TYR A 371 2.80 -4.04 19.36
CA TYR A 371 1.78 -4.49 20.31
C TYR A 371 2.25 -4.41 21.76
N HIS A 372 3.56 -4.54 22.01
CA HIS A 372 4.16 -4.32 23.32
C HIS A 372 4.34 -2.85 23.64
N GLN A 373 4.45 -1.96 22.66
CA GLN A 373 4.44 -0.50 22.82
C GLN A 373 3.02 -0.04 23.11
N ASP A 374 2.00 -0.55 22.43
CA ASP A 374 0.59 -0.36 22.80
C ASP A 374 0.27 -0.91 24.20
N LYS A 375 0.93 -2.00 24.62
CA LYS A 375 0.85 -2.51 26.00
C LYS A 375 1.73 -1.73 27.00
N LYS A 376 2.85 -1.16 26.56
CA LYS A 376 3.70 -0.25 27.36
C LYS A 376 3.08 1.13 27.45
N HIS A 377 2.18 1.49 26.56
CA HIS A 377 1.43 2.74 26.61
C HIS A 377 0.42 2.76 27.73
N ALA A 378 0.17 1.64 28.44
CA ALA A 378 -0.17 1.70 29.86
C ALA A 378 1.04 2.22 30.70
N VAL A 379 1.63 3.36 30.33
CA VAL A 379 2.44 4.20 31.23
C VAL A 379 1.46 5.08 31.99
N GLY A 380 0.76 4.43 32.90
CA GLY A 380 -0.24 5.07 33.73
C GLY A 380 -0.24 4.46 35.10
N GLU A 381 -0.66 5.25 36.07
CA GLU A 381 -0.96 4.69 37.37
C GLU A 381 -2.22 3.84 37.26
N GLU A 382 -2.16 2.57 37.68
CA GLU A 382 -3.35 1.72 37.76
C GLU A 382 -4.25 2.26 38.88
N ILE A 383 -5.39 2.84 38.52
CA ILE A 383 -6.35 3.43 39.47
C ILE A 383 -7.50 2.47 39.81
N SER A 384 -7.69 1.43 39.01
CA SER A 384 -8.62 0.32 39.21
C SER A 384 -8.11 -0.88 38.39
N PRO A 385 -8.42 -2.14 38.72
CA PRO A 385 -7.91 -3.29 37.99
C PRO A 385 -8.15 -3.20 36.48
N GLY A 386 -7.06 -3.15 35.70
CA GLY A 386 -7.11 -2.98 34.24
C GLY A 386 -7.46 -1.57 33.76
N ILE A 387 -7.46 -0.56 34.64
CA ILE A 387 -7.74 0.85 34.34
C ILE A 387 -6.52 1.69 34.71
N TYR A 388 -5.92 2.33 33.72
CA TYR A 388 -4.70 3.11 33.87
C TYR A 388 -4.97 4.57 33.57
N LEU A 389 -4.44 5.46 34.42
CA LEU A 389 -4.45 6.89 34.19
C LEU A 389 -3.07 7.34 33.71
N GLU A 390 -3.02 7.80 32.46
CA GLU A 390 -1.80 8.15 31.75
C GLU A 390 -1.70 9.67 31.55
N LYS A 391 -0.46 10.15 31.45
CA LYS A 391 -0.13 11.56 31.20
C LYS A 391 0.87 11.63 30.06
N PRO A 392 0.41 11.54 28.80
CA PRO A 392 1.31 11.57 27.64
C PRO A 392 2.10 12.88 27.54
N ASP A 393 1.54 13.98 28.07
CA ASP A 393 2.24 15.27 28.22
C ASP A 393 1.74 16.05 29.46
N ASN A 394 2.14 17.32 29.57
CA ASN A 394 1.77 18.19 30.69
C ASN A 394 0.36 18.81 30.59
N HIS A 395 -0.36 18.61 29.48
CA HIS A 395 -1.62 19.27 29.16
C HIS A 395 -2.83 18.32 29.14
N PHE A 396 -2.64 17.06 28.76
CA PHE A 396 -3.72 16.08 28.58
C PHE A 396 -3.51 14.82 29.41
N GLU A 397 -4.63 14.20 29.79
CA GLU A 397 -4.67 12.90 30.46
C GLU A 397 -5.44 11.89 29.60
N VAL A 398 -5.04 10.62 29.67
CA VAL A 398 -5.72 9.50 29.01
C VAL A 398 -6.13 8.48 30.06
N LEU A 399 -7.39 8.05 30.03
CA LEU A 399 -7.89 6.96 30.85
C LEU A 399 -8.03 5.71 29.99
N SER A 400 -7.11 4.77 30.17
CA SER A 400 -7.02 3.54 29.39
C SER A 400 -7.71 2.39 30.12
N ILE A 401 -8.66 1.77 29.44
CA ILE A 401 -9.53 0.70 29.93
C ILE A 401 -9.15 -0.60 29.21
N HIS A 402 -8.57 -1.55 29.92
CA HIS A 402 -8.15 -2.84 29.37
C HIS A 402 -9.19 -3.92 29.71
N GLY A 403 -9.92 -4.37 28.70
CA GLY A 403 -10.92 -5.43 28.80
C GLY A 403 -10.47 -6.70 28.09
N SER A 404 -10.84 -7.86 28.62
CA SER A 404 -10.73 -9.15 27.94
C SER A 404 -12.12 -9.72 27.68
N CYS A 405 -12.41 -10.15 26.45
CA CYS A 405 -13.65 -10.80 26.08
C CYS A 405 -13.38 -11.95 25.10
N SER A 406 -14.41 -12.70 24.69
CA SER A 406 -14.19 -13.77 23.71
C SER A 406 -13.66 -13.20 22.38
N LYS A 407 -12.78 -13.93 21.70
CA LYS A 407 -12.15 -13.51 20.44
C LYS A 407 -13.18 -13.11 19.39
N LYS A 408 -14.31 -13.82 19.35
CA LYS A 408 -15.45 -13.49 18.48
C LYS A 408 -15.98 -12.08 18.78
N VAL A 409 -16.23 -11.77 20.05
CA VAL A 409 -16.73 -10.46 20.50
C VAL A 409 -15.67 -9.38 20.25
N ALA A 410 -14.40 -9.66 20.56
CA ALA A 410 -13.30 -8.73 20.32
C ALA A 410 -13.18 -8.33 18.84
N LEU A 411 -13.31 -9.29 17.92
CA LEU A 411 -13.30 -9.03 16.48
C LEU A 411 -14.53 -8.22 16.01
N GLN A 412 -15.72 -8.49 16.56
CA GLN A 412 -16.92 -7.70 16.27
C GLN A 412 -16.76 -6.25 16.73
N ILE A 413 -16.15 -6.04 17.90
CA ILE A 413 -15.88 -4.70 18.39
C ILE A 413 -14.88 -4.00 17.48
N ARG A 414 -13.80 -4.67 17.07
CA ARG A 414 -12.83 -4.11 16.10
C ARG A 414 -13.52 -3.56 14.85
N GLU A 415 -14.44 -4.34 14.28
CA GLU A 415 -15.20 -3.99 13.07
C GLU A 415 -16.29 -2.93 13.27
N ALA A 416 -16.70 -2.64 14.51
CA ALA A 416 -17.76 -1.68 14.80
C ALA A 416 -17.34 -0.25 14.44
N THR A 417 -18.11 0.40 13.57
CA THR A 417 -17.90 1.81 13.18
C THR A 417 -18.54 2.80 14.16
N HIS A 418 -19.55 2.36 14.92
CA HIS A 418 -20.26 3.17 15.90
C HIS A 418 -20.36 2.44 17.23
N VAL A 419 -20.18 3.19 18.32
CA VAL A 419 -20.26 2.70 19.70
C VAL A 419 -21.24 3.59 20.45
N SER A 420 -22.32 2.99 20.96
CA SER A 420 -23.20 3.70 21.91
C SER A 420 -22.67 3.49 23.31
N TYR A 421 -22.76 4.50 24.17
CA TYR A 421 -22.21 4.42 25.52
C TYR A 421 -23.09 5.12 26.55
N GLY A 422 -22.99 4.67 27.80
CA GLY A 422 -23.65 5.23 28.96
C GLY A 422 -22.75 5.19 30.19
N MET A 423 -23.01 6.08 31.15
CA MET A 423 -22.25 6.14 32.39
C MET A 423 -23.23 6.34 33.55
N LYS A 424 -23.11 5.51 34.60
CA LYS A 424 -23.97 5.56 35.80
C LYS A 424 -23.16 5.25 37.05
N LEU A 425 -23.65 5.67 38.22
CA LEU A 425 -23.10 5.19 39.49
C LEU A 425 -23.62 3.79 39.81
N SER A 426 -22.80 2.99 40.47
CA SER A 426 -23.26 1.75 41.11
C SER A 426 -24.24 2.08 42.25
N ASN A 427 -25.09 1.10 42.60
CA ASN A 427 -26.10 1.27 43.65
C ASN A 427 -25.51 1.65 45.03
N ASP A 428 -24.30 1.20 45.33
CA ASP A 428 -23.54 1.52 46.53
C ASP A 428 -22.72 2.83 46.42
N LYS A 429 -22.79 3.50 45.26
CA LYS A 429 -22.02 4.69 44.89
C LYS A 429 -20.50 4.53 45.04
N MET A 430 -19.97 3.32 44.98
CA MET A 430 -18.54 3.05 45.10
C MET A 430 -17.83 2.95 43.74
N SER A 431 -18.56 2.81 42.64
CA SER A 431 -18.01 2.64 41.30
C SER A 431 -18.80 3.43 40.27
N VAL A 432 -18.11 3.87 39.21
CA VAL A 432 -18.72 4.34 37.97
C VAL A 432 -18.81 3.14 37.03
N ILE A 433 -20.02 2.87 36.54
CA ILE A 433 -20.28 1.82 35.54
C ILE A 433 -20.36 2.50 34.18
N LEU A 434 -19.44 2.13 33.30
CA LEU A 434 -19.41 2.52 31.89
C LEU A 434 -19.99 1.36 31.06
N SER A 435 -21.15 1.58 30.44
CA SER A 435 -21.81 0.62 29.56
C SER A 435 -21.51 0.99 28.11
N LEU A 436 -21.05 0.04 27.30
CA LEU A 436 -20.69 0.21 25.90
C LEU A 436 -21.46 -0.80 25.05
N GLN A 437 -22.15 -0.34 24.02
CA GLN A 437 -22.97 -1.17 23.14
C GLN A 437 -22.43 -1.12 21.71
N PHE A 438 -22.12 -2.31 21.18
CA PHE A 438 -21.56 -2.54 19.86
C PHE A 438 -22.48 -3.49 19.07
N GLN A 439 -23.28 -2.95 18.15
CA GLN A 439 -24.27 -3.73 17.39
C GLN A 439 -25.20 -4.58 18.28
N ASN A 440 -24.86 -5.85 18.52
CA ASN A 440 -25.63 -6.82 19.32
C ASN A 440 -24.96 -7.20 20.65
N GLU A 441 -23.79 -6.64 20.96
CA GLU A 441 -23.02 -6.96 22.16
C GLU A 441 -22.97 -5.75 23.10
N GLU A 442 -22.92 -6.02 24.40
CA GLU A 442 -22.81 -5.02 25.46
C GLU A 442 -21.63 -5.38 26.38
N ILE A 443 -20.80 -4.39 26.67
CA ILE A 443 -19.72 -4.48 27.65
C ILE A 443 -19.98 -3.46 28.75
N GLU A 444 -19.99 -3.92 30.00
CA GLU A 444 -19.94 -3.03 31.16
C GLU A 444 -18.56 -3.08 31.79
N CYS A 445 -18.00 -1.91 32.06
CA CYS A 445 -16.77 -1.72 32.81
C CYS A 445 -17.10 -1.02 34.14
N SER A 446 -16.74 -1.65 35.26
CA SER A 446 -16.89 -1.06 36.59
C SER A 446 -15.57 -0.46 37.03
N ILE A 447 -15.54 0.84 37.24
CA ILE A 447 -14.35 1.59 37.64
C ILE A 447 -14.55 2.08 39.07
N GLN A 448 -13.69 1.64 39.99
CA GLN A 448 -13.78 2.10 41.38
C GLN A 448 -13.56 3.62 41.48
N ILE A 449 -14.41 4.28 42.28
CA ILE A 449 -14.29 5.72 42.50
C ILE A 449 -13.05 6.00 43.34
N SER A 450 -12.19 6.85 42.80
CA SER A 450 -11.01 7.39 43.46
C SER A 450 -10.89 8.88 43.19
N GLU A 451 -10.14 9.61 44.02
CA GLU A 451 -9.86 11.04 43.79
C GLU A 451 -9.26 11.29 42.39
N LYS A 452 -8.43 10.36 41.91
CA LYS A 452 -7.78 10.44 40.60
C LYS A 452 -8.79 10.28 39.46
N LEU A 453 -9.69 9.31 39.56
CA LEU A 453 -10.77 9.14 38.60
C LEU A 453 -11.65 10.40 38.55
N LEU A 454 -12.06 10.92 39.71
CA LEU A 454 -12.90 12.11 39.78
C LEU A 454 -12.20 13.33 39.18
N ASN A 455 -10.91 13.52 39.46
CA ASN A 455 -10.14 14.62 38.87
C ASN A 455 -10.02 14.47 37.35
N PHE A 456 -9.76 13.26 36.84
CA PHE A 456 -9.74 12.98 35.41
C PHE A 456 -11.11 13.29 34.76
N LEU A 457 -12.21 12.78 35.32
CA LEU A 457 -13.56 13.04 34.80
C LEU A 457 -13.88 14.54 34.79
N TYR A 458 -13.49 15.26 35.85
CA TYR A 458 -13.62 16.72 35.88
C TYR A 458 -12.87 17.39 34.73
N LYS A 459 -11.60 17.01 34.51
CA LYS A 459 -10.79 17.53 33.39
C LYS A 459 -11.35 17.17 32.02
N LYS A 460 -11.83 15.94 31.84
CA LYS A 460 -12.51 15.49 30.61
C LYS A 460 -13.74 16.32 30.30
N ALA A 461 -14.55 16.64 31.32
CA ALA A 461 -15.73 17.48 31.15
C ALA A 461 -15.40 18.94 30.79
N GLN A 462 -14.23 19.45 31.19
CA GLN A 462 -13.74 20.80 30.85
C GLN A 462 -13.04 20.83 29.49
N ASN A 463 -12.34 19.75 29.14
CA ASN A 463 -11.56 19.66 27.92
C ASN A 463 -11.70 18.25 27.32
N LYS A 464 -12.45 18.17 26.21
CA LYS A 464 -12.77 16.93 25.52
C LYS A 464 -11.56 16.17 24.97
N PHE A 465 -10.40 16.82 24.86
CA PHE A 465 -9.16 16.20 24.37
C PHE A 465 -8.44 15.36 25.42
N ASN A 466 -8.87 15.38 26.69
CA ASN A 466 -8.54 14.26 27.57
C ASN A 466 -9.26 13.02 27.02
N ARG A 467 -8.56 11.90 26.85
CA ARG A 467 -9.11 10.75 26.10
C ARG A 467 -9.54 9.62 27.02
N ILE A 468 -10.54 8.86 26.60
CA ILE A 468 -10.88 7.58 27.21
C ILE A 468 -10.69 6.52 26.13
N GLU A 469 -9.79 5.58 26.38
CA GLU A 469 -9.34 4.60 25.40
C GLU A 469 -9.69 3.19 25.87
N LEU A 470 -10.27 2.40 24.99
CA LEU A 470 -10.65 1.01 25.25
C LEU A 470 -9.70 0.08 24.52
N HIS A 471 -8.93 -0.70 25.26
CA HIS A 471 -8.02 -1.74 24.76
C HIS A 471 -8.66 -3.11 24.98
N ILE A 472 -8.83 -3.87 23.91
CA ILE A 472 -9.55 -5.14 23.93
C ILE A 472 -8.59 -6.29 23.66
N CYS A 473 -8.59 -7.25 24.56
CA CYS A 473 -7.90 -8.52 24.42
C CYS A 473 -8.89 -9.69 24.27
N ASP A 474 -8.44 -10.79 23.68
CA ASP A 474 -9.17 -12.06 23.68
C ASP A 474 -9.04 -12.79 25.04
N GLU A 475 -9.70 -13.94 25.15
CA GLU A 475 -9.69 -14.81 26.34
C GLU A 475 -8.29 -15.27 26.75
N ASP A 476 -7.36 -15.32 25.81
CA ASP A 476 -5.96 -15.70 26.02
C ASP A 476 -5.05 -14.48 26.32
N LYS A 477 -5.65 -13.30 26.52
CA LYS A 477 -4.96 -12.01 26.73
C LYS A 477 -4.11 -11.53 25.55
N ASN A 478 -4.38 -12.05 24.34
CA ASN A 478 -3.82 -11.49 23.13
C ASN A 478 -4.58 -10.21 22.80
N TYR A 479 -3.85 -9.15 22.47
CA TYR A 479 -4.47 -7.89 22.08
C TYR A 479 -5.13 -8.02 20.72
N ILE A 480 -6.34 -7.46 20.57
CA ILE A 480 -7.14 -7.56 19.35
C ILE A 480 -7.36 -6.19 18.71
N SER A 481 -7.70 -5.17 19.50
CA SER A 481 -8.02 -3.84 18.99
C SER A 481 -8.04 -2.77 20.07
N HIS A 482 -7.96 -1.51 19.63
CA HIS A 482 -8.15 -0.31 20.44
C HIS A 482 -9.20 0.61 19.81
N LYS A 483 -9.93 1.35 20.65
CA LYS A 483 -10.83 2.42 20.23
C LYS A 483 -10.87 3.55 21.25
N GLU A 484 -10.81 4.80 20.79
CA GLU A 484 -11.26 5.95 21.59
C GLU A 484 -12.78 5.92 21.73
N ILE A 485 -13.27 6.16 22.94
CA ILE A 485 -14.69 6.25 23.26
C ILE A 485 -15.00 7.58 23.92
N MET A 486 -16.27 7.99 23.89
CA MET A 486 -16.74 9.22 24.55
C MET A 486 -16.00 10.50 24.11
N ASN A 487 -15.76 10.63 22.80
CA ASN A 487 -15.10 11.79 22.19
C ASN A 487 -16.06 12.90 21.74
N ASP A 488 -17.37 12.69 21.93
CA ASP A 488 -18.41 13.65 21.61
C ASP A 488 -18.93 14.43 22.86
N ASP A 489 -19.84 15.38 22.64
CA ASP A 489 -20.35 16.28 23.68
C ASP A 489 -21.30 15.61 24.69
N LEU A 490 -21.88 14.43 24.38
CA LEU A 490 -22.72 13.64 25.29
C LEU A 490 -21.94 13.22 26.53
N CYS A 491 -20.64 12.95 26.38
CA CYS A 491 -19.72 12.61 27.47
C CYS A 491 -19.78 13.65 28.61
N VAL A 492 -19.82 14.94 28.28
CA VAL A 492 -19.86 16.03 29.27
C VAL A 492 -21.16 15.99 30.09
N VAL A 493 -22.29 15.66 29.45
CA VAL A 493 -23.60 15.55 30.12
C VAL A 493 -23.59 14.39 31.10
N LEU A 494 -23.09 13.22 30.66
CA LEU A 494 -23.00 12.03 31.49
C LEU A 494 -22.10 12.25 32.72
N ILE A 495 -20.92 12.84 32.54
CA ILE A 495 -20.00 13.14 33.65
C ILE A 495 -20.64 14.12 34.65
N LYS A 496 -21.34 15.16 34.19
CA LYS A 496 -22.06 16.10 35.08
C LYS A 496 -23.16 15.41 35.88
N GLY A 497 -23.82 14.41 35.30
CA GLY A 497 -24.79 13.54 35.99
C GLY A 497 -24.14 12.82 37.17
N ILE A 498 -23.00 12.17 36.94
CA ILE A 498 -22.23 11.47 38.00
C ILE A 498 -21.87 12.42 39.15
N PHE A 499 -21.35 13.61 38.85
CA PHE A 499 -21.02 14.59 39.90
C PHE A 499 -22.25 15.07 40.68
N SER A 500 -23.39 15.22 40.01
CA SER A 500 -24.63 15.65 40.65
C SER A 500 -25.17 14.56 41.60
N GLU A 501 -25.07 13.29 41.21
CA GLU A 501 -25.50 12.16 42.04
C GLU A 501 -24.55 11.83 43.21
N LEU A 502 -23.25 12.13 43.08
CA LEU A 502 -22.29 12.00 44.19
C LEU A 502 -22.46 13.07 45.27
N ASN A 503 -22.96 14.25 44.90
CA ASN A 503 -23.20 15.36 45.83
C ASN A 503 -24.56 15.27 46.56
N ASN A 504 -25.43 14.36 46.13
CA ASN A 504 -26.72 14.03 46.76
C ASN A 504 -26.60 12.73 47.56
#